data_AF-R9JIR9-F1
#
_entry.id   AF-R9JIR9-F1
#
_cell.length_a   1.000
_cell.length_b   1.000
_cell.length_c   1.000
_cell.angle_alpha   90.00
_cell.angle_beta   90.00
_cell.angle_gamma   90.00
#
_symmetry.space_group_name_H-M   'P 1'
#
loop_
_entity.id
_entity.type
_entity.pdbx_description
1 polymer ?
#
loop_
_entity_poly.entity_id
_entity_poly.type
_entity_poly.pdbx_seq_one_letter_code
_entity_poly.pdbx_strand_id
1 'polypeptide(L)'
;MKKRKLFSTVVTGALIAAQMTMSVMAATGSVNTDVTTKNAVIRVQVPTKLGVAVDEFETAGDGSQIYSEEFGIKNFSTVPVHVSTESVVVVGTDVTLKATKDEVVEDAAKKGNAWLAVAAKTAADKYGSGTIADLTETSSNVTTVNPADGKSKQEFYLDKGTGNVEYKLQIADTDVPSYAEFYELTEDTTITDDTKLATALKASDIYVVASADATTNGATVSKLEKDSTATYAGTNKYYKAATTASVPAASKNYVYAGQTTVGGEAGFRFVGKLSTGKSGGWTKNDFTSITINYDITGVQGSAYELVKDSCTYGLYKEAAVSFSADGVITLTNFNGANYASLSINDGTDDYTLNDADPADGEWVWDSDDSSSVKTFTLGSNWTSYILGKTITVTVNLQNGTTMESTPVAVPTN
;
A
#
# COMPACT_ATOMS: atom_id res chain seq x y z
N MET A 1 22.67 26.82 -20.36
CA MET A 1 22.11 26.11 -19.18
C MET A 1 22.34 24.61 -19.38
N LYS A 2 23.03 23.97 -18.43
CA LYS A 2 23.65 22.64 -18.58
C LYS A 2 22.65 21.51 -18.35
N LYS A 3 22.47 20.65 -19.36
CA LYS A 3 21.79 19.35 -19.26
C LYS A 3 22.59 18.43 -18.34
N ARG A 4 22.03 18.02 -17.19
CA ARG A 4 22.62 16.97 -16.34
C ARG A 4 22.24 15.60 -16.92
N LYS A 5 23.18 14.96 -17.60
CA LYS A 5 23.14 13.52 -17.89
C LYS A 5 23.50 12.79 -16.60
N LEU A 6 22.57 12.02 -16.02
CA LEU A 6 22.93 11.03 -14.99
C LEU A 6 23.68 9.90 -15.68
N PHE A 7 24.99 9.81 -15.40
CA PHE A 7 25.78 8.64 -15.71
C PHE A 7 25.44 7.55 -14.70
N SER A 8 24.89 6.44 -15.18
CA SER A 8 24.86 5.18 -14.44
C SER A 8 26.29 4.76 -14.16
N THR A 9 26.76 5.04 -12.93
CA THR A 9 28.07 4.59 -12.49
C THR A 9 27.88 3.21 -11.89
N VAL A 10 28.15 2.18 -12.69
CA VAL A 10 28.34 0.81 -12.21
C VAL A 10 29.56 0.82 -11.29
N VAL A 11 29.34 0.76 -9.98
CA VAL A 11 30.42 0.51 -9.01
C VAL A 11 30.59 -0.99 -8.91
N THR A 12 31.48 -1.53 -9.75
CA THR A 12 32.04 -2.88 -9.59
C THR A 12 33.06 -2.81 -8.44
N GLY A 13 32.72 -3.41 -7.29
CA GLY A 13 33.60 -3.42 -6.13
C GLY A 13 33.04 -4.18 -4.94
N ALA A 14 32.84 -5.49 -5.12
CA ALA A 14 32.82 -6.52 -4.08
C ALA A 14 32.22 -6.16 -2.70
N LEU A 15 30.90 -6.00 -2.63
CA LEU A 15 30.12 -6.70 -1.61
C LEU A 15 29.24 -7.69 -2.37
N ILE A 16 29.18 -8.93 -1.89
CA ILE A 16 28.39 -10.01 -2.46
C ILE A 16 26.91 -9.59 -2.32
N ALA A 17 26.44 -8.80 -3.28
CA ALA A 17 25.03 -8.62 -3.58
C ALA A 17 24.57 -9.95 -4.15
N ALA A 18 24.04 -10.81 -3.27
CA ALA A 18 23.14 -11.86 -3.71
C ALA A 18 22.03 -11.13 -4.50
N GLN A 19 22.06 -11.28 -5.81
CA GLN A 19 21.00 -10.85 -6.72
C GLN A 19 19.70 -11.42 -6.15
N MET A 20 18.82 -10.56 -5.65
CA MET A 20 17.51 -10.99 -5.19
C MET A 20 16.67 -11.27 -6.43
N THR A 21 16.70 -12.52 -6.85
CA THR A 21 15.81 -13.06 -7.88
C THR A 21 14.38 -12.99 -7.36
N MET A 22 13.58 -12.23 -8.09
CA MET A 22 12.15 -12.00 -7.88
C MET A 22 11.35 -13.30 -8.00
N SER A 23 10.31 -13.43 -7.18
CA SER A 23 9.11 -14.22 -7.48
C SER A 23 7.89 -13.30 -7.33
N VAL A 24 7.59 -12.50 -8.36
CA VAL A 24 6.21 -12.04 -8.55
C VAL A 24 5.48 -13.27 -9.09
N MET A 25 4.64 -13.91 -8.29
CA MET A 25 3.76 -14.99 -8.76
C MET A 25 2.64 -14.40 -9.64
N ALA A 26 3.05 -13.88 -10.79
CA ALA A 26 2.26 -13.72 -12.00
C ALA A 26 2.96 -14.58 -13.07
N ALA A 27 2.47 -15.80 -13.24
CA ALA A 27 2.90 -16.78 -14.25
C ALA A 27 4.39 -17.23 -14.22
N THR A 28 4.61 -18.43 -13.69
CA THR A 28 5.74 -19.35 -13.95
C THR A 28 7.15 -18.81 -13.76
N GLY A 29 7.65 -18.89 -12.53
CA GLY A 29 9.08 -18.91 -12.20
C GLY A 29 9.28 -19.54 -10.82
N SER A 30 10.23 -20.46 -10.67
CA SER A 30 10.60 -21.01 -9.35
C SER A 30 11.98 -20.49 -8.95
N VAL A 31 12.06 -19.96 -7.73
CA VAL A 31 13.29 -19.54 -7.07
C VAL A 31 13.40 -20.34 -5.77
N ASN A 32 14.53 -21.01 -5.55
CA ASN A 32 14.87 -21.67 -4.29
C ASN A 32 15.55 -20.63 -3.40
N THR A 33 14.79 -19.99 -2.50
CA THR A 33 15.34 -19.19 -1.40
C THR A 33 14.93 -19.81 -0.08
N ASP A 34 15.90 -19.91 0.83
CA ASP A 34 15.64 -20.29 2.22
C ASP A 34 14.62 -19.32 2.83
N VAL A 35 13.71 -19.86 3.62
CA VAL A 35 12.78 -19.10 4.46
C VAL A 35 13.63 -18.38 5.52
N THR A 36 14.06 -17.15 5.21
CA THR A 36 14.85 -16.32 6.13
C THR A 36 14.15 -15.00 6.41
N THR A 37 14.23 -14.55 7.67
CA THR A 37 13.83 -13.20 8.10
C THR A 37 14.90 -12.13 7.79
N LYS A 38 16.02 -12.53 7.17
CA LYS A 38 17.24 -11.70 7.06
C LYS A 38 17.49 -11.12 5.67
N ASN A 39 16.73 -11.52 4.65
CA ASN A 39 16.83 -10.94 3.31
C ASN A 39 15.69 -9.93 3.09
N ALA A 40 15.94 -8.87 2.33
CA ALA A 40 14.93 -7.88 1.96
C ALA A 40 13.88 -8.52 1.04
N VAL A 41 12.81 -9.10 1.58
CA VAL A 41 11.78 -9.74 0.74
C VAL A 41 10.78 -8.68 0.28
N ILE A 42 10.60 -8.56 -1.03
CA ILE A 42 9.57 -7.73 -1.65
C ILE A 42 8.23 -8.46 -1.52
N ARG A 43 7.24 -7.81 -0.90
CA ARG A 43 5.89 -8.31 -0.66
C ARG A 43 4.90 -7.20 -0.96
N VAL A 44 4.34 -7.21 -2.16
CA VAL A 44 3.36 -6.22 -2.60
C VAL A 44 2.07 -6.94 -2.94
N GLN A 45 0.98 -6.51 -2.30
CA GLN A 45 -0.35 -6.97 -2.64
C GLN A 45 -0.84 -6.17 -3.85
N VAL A 46 -1.22 -6.88 -4.91
CA VAL A 46 -1.84 -6.32 -6.12
C VAL A 46 -3.15 -7.05 -6.44
N PRO A 47 -4.15 -6.38 -7.06
CA PRO A 47 -5.38 -7.04 -7.50
C PRO A 47 -5.11 -8.02 -8.65
N THR A 48 -5.73 -9.20 -8.60
CA THR A 48 -5.51 -10.29 -9.59
C THR A 48 -6.75 -10.61 -10.44
N LYS A 49 -7.89 -9.94 -10.19
CA LYS A 49 -9.14 -10.11 -10.96
C LYS A 49 -9.72 -8.74 -11.30
N LEU A 50 -10.13 -8.60 -12.56
CA LEU A 50 -10.70 -7.38 -13.13
C LEU A 50 -12.21 -7.58 -13.33
N GLY A 51 -13.01 -6.95 -12.47
CA GLY A 51 -14.43 -6.70 -12.74
C GLY A 51 -14.58 -5.27 -13.24
N VAL A 52 -14.36 -5.01 -14.53
CA VAL A 52 -14.83 -3.73 -15.10
C VAL A 52 -16.31 -3.90 -15.36
N ALA A 53 -17.13 -3.40 -14.43
CA ALA A 53 -18.51 -3.09 -14.76
C ALA A 53 -18.47 -1.90 -15.71
N VAL A 54 -18.88 -2.09 -16.96
CA VAL A 54 -19.34 -0.97 -17.79
C VAL A 54 -20.71 -0.63 -17.23
N ASP A 55 -20.72 0.13 -16.13
CA ASP A 55 -21.96 0.57 -15.51
C ASP A 55 -22.48 1.76 -16.33
N GLU A 56 -23.46 1.51 -17.21
CA GLU A 56 -24.09 2.55 -18.02
C GLU A 56 -24.99 3.50 -17.21
N PHE A 57 -25.09 3.35 -15.88
CA PHE A 57 -26.08 4.05 -15.08
C PHE A 57 -25.59 4.52 -13.70
N GLU A 58 -24.83 5.61 -13.63
CA GLU A 58 -25.17 6.70 -12.68
C GLU A 58 -24.85 8.06 -13.33
N THR A 59 -25.93 8.71 -13.77
CA THR A 59 -26.01 9.94 -14.55
C THR A 59 -25.85 11.19 -13.67
N ALA A 60 -24.67 11.36 -13.09
CA ALA A 60 -24.29 12.62 -12.43
C ALA A 60 -23.36 13.46 -13.33
N GLY A 61 -23.74 13.70 -14.58
CA GLY A 61 -23.02 14.57 -15.50
C GLY A 61 -23.41 14.39 -16.97
N ASP A 62 -23.02 15.37 -17.80
CA ASP A 62 -23.25 15.37 -19.25
C ASP A 62 -22.36 14.32 -19.95
N GLY A 63 -22.78 13.06 -19.97
CA GLY A 63 -22.14 11.95 -20.70
C GLY A 63 -22.00 10.65 -19.90
N SER A 64 -21.97 9.50 -20.59
CA SER A 64 -21.71 8.20 -19.96
C SER A 64 -20.24 8.11 -19.54
N GLN A 65 -19.98 7.85 -18.26
CA GLN A 65 -18.65 7.78 -17.69
C GLN A 65 -18.26 6.32 -17.43
N ILE A 66 -17.01 5.95 -17.73
CA ILE A 66 -16.47 4.64 -17.32
C ILE A 66 -15.85 4.81 -15.94
N TYR A 67 -16.29 3.99 -15.00
CA TYR A 67 -15.66 3.85 -13.69
C TYR A 67 -15.36 2.39 -13.39
N SER A 68 -14.16 2.14 -12.88
CA SER A 68 -13.84 0.86 -12.23
C SER A 68 -13.87 1.02 -10.71
N GLU A 69 -13.98 -0.11 -10.01
CA GLU A 69 -13.56 -0.17 -8.61
C GLU A 69 -12.08 0.21 -8.46
N GLU A 70 -11.69 0.50 -7.22
CA GLU A 70 -10.31 0.85 -6.89
C GLU A 70 -9.38 -0.37 -6.95
N PHE A 71 -8.25 -0.19 -7.63
CA PHE A 71 -7.14 -1.12 -7.61
C PHE A 71 -6.15 -0.70 -6.52
N GLY A 72 -6.30 -1.28 -5.32
CA GLY A 72 -5.42 -1.02 -4.19
C GLY A 72 -4.08 -1.77 -4.29
N ILE A 73 -2.99 -1.09 -3.97
CA ILE A 73 -1.62 -1.61 -3.90
C ILE A 73 -1.11 -1.38 -2.47
N LYS A 74 -0.59 -2.43 -1.83
CA LYS A 74 -0.06 -2.33 -0.46
C LYS A 74 1.33 -2.93 -0.35
N ASN A 75 2.27 -2.21 0.26
CA ASN A 75 3.62 -2.70 0.51
C ASN A 75 3.74 -3.31 1.91
N PHE A 76 3.95 -4.62 1.98
CA PHE A 76 4.26 -5.38 3.19
C PHE A 76 5.75 -5.73 3.28
N SER A 77 6.59 -5.11 2.46
CA SER A 77 8.03 -5.36 2.45
C SER A 77 8.74 -4.63 3.59
N THR A 78 9.89 -5.15 3.99
CA THR A 78 10.83 -4.47 4.91
C THR A 78 11.69 -3.42 4.21
N VAL A 79 11.51 -3.25 2.90
CA VAL A 79 12.17 -2.25 2.06
C VAL A 79 11.13 -1.42 1.28
N PRO A 80 11.42 -0.15 0.98
CA PRO A 80 10.58 0.61 0.06
C PRO A 80 10.56 -0.07 -1.31
N VAL A 81 9.48 0.11 -2.07
CA VAL A 81 9.32 -0.49 -3.40
C VAL A 81 8.90 0.55 -4.41
N HIS A 82 9.31 0.33 -5.66
CA HIS A 82 8.80 1.00 -6.84
C HIS A 82 7.90 0.02 -7.58
N VAL A 83 6.69 0.45 -7.90
CA VAL A 83 5.68 -0.30 -8.65
C VAL A 83 5.36 0.47 -9.92
N SER A 84 5.74 -0.08 -11.07
CA SER A 84 5.32 0.41 -12.38
C SER A 84 4.14 -0.41 -12.86
N THR A 85 3.03 0.24 -13.21
CA THR A 85 1.87 -0.39 -13.82
C THR A 85 1.80 -0.04 -15.30
N GLU A 86 1.58 -1.05 -16.15
CA GLU A 86 1.21 -0.85 -17.55
C GLU A 86 -0.18 -1.44 -17.78
N SER A 87 -1.15 -0.57 -18.02
CA SER A 87 -2.50 -0.95 -18.41
C SER A 87 -2.59 -1.06 -19.92
N VAL A 88 -3.08 -2.19 -20.42
CA VAL A 88 -3.30 -2.47 -21.84
C VAL A 88 -4.80 -2.63 -22.08
N VAL A 89 -5.37 -1.72 -22.84
CA VAL A 89 -6.80 -1.66 -23.16
C VAL A 89 -7.02 -2.15 -24.59
N VAL A 90 -7.88 -3.14 -24.74
CA VAL A 90 -8.33 -3.61 -26.05
C VAL A 90 -9.76 -3.13 -26.27
N VAL A 91 -9.93 -2.31 -27.30
CA VAL A 91 -11.22 -1.75 -27.69
C VAL A 91 -11.81 -2.47 -28.90
N GLY A 92 -13.14 -2.46 -29.00
CA GLY A 92 -13.87 -3.01 -30.15
C GLY A 92 -13.62 -2.22 -31.44
N THR A 93 -13.98 -2.82 -32.59
CA THR A 93 -13.74 -2.22 -33.92
C THR A 93 -14.47 -0.91 -34.16
N ASP A 94 -15.54 -0.66 -33.42
CA ASP A 94 -16.40 0.53 -33.56
C ASP A 94 -16.07 1.61 -32.51
N VAL A 95 -14.92 1.49 -31.83
CA VAL A 95 -14.46 2.42 -30.80
C VAL A 95 -13.19 3.12 -31.24
N THR A 96 -13.18 4.44 -31.14
CA THR A 96 -12.01 5.28 -31.38
C THR A 96 -11.60 5.97 -30.08
N LEU A 97 -10.42 5.62 -29.56
CA LEU A 97 -9.84 6.30 -28.40
C LEU A 97 -9.37 7.71 -28.77
N LYS A 98 -9.55 8.65 -27.84
CA LYS A 98 -9.13 10.05 -27.93
C LYS A 98 -8.05 10.36 -26.92
N ALA A 99 -7.18 11.32 -27.26
CA ALA A 99 -6.07 11.72 -26.41
C ALA A 99 -6.52 12.68 -25.29
N THR A 100 -7.64 13.37 -25.50
CA THR A 100 -8.23 14.30 -24.54
C THR A 100 -9.70 13.99 -24.32
N LYS A 101 -10.22 14.40 -23.16
CA LYS A 101 -11.64 14.23 -22.82
C LYS A 101 -12.54 15.09 -23.71
N ASP A 102 -12.10 16.27 -24.10
CA ASP A 102 -12.88 17.22 -24.91
C ASP A 102 -13.03 16.80 -26.38
N GLU A 103 -12.10 15.98 -26.89
CA GLU A 103 -12.21 15.36 -28.22
C GLU A 103 -13.32 14.29 -28.31
N VAL A 104 -13.91 13.90 -27.18
CA VAL A 104 -15.10 13.06 -27.15
C VAL A 104 -16.32 13.92 -27.50
N VAL A 105 -16.57 14.01 -28.80
CA VAL A 105 -17.68 14.80 -29.37
C VAL A 105 -18.99 14.02 -29.30
N GLU A 106 -20.03 14.70 -28.79
CA GLU A 106 -21.42 14.27 -28.78
C GLU A 106 -22.07 14.46 -30.16
N ASP A 107 -21.61 13.74 -31.18
CA ASP A 107 -22.15 13.82 -32.55
C ASP A 107 -23.15 12.69 -32.81
N ALA A 108 -24.36 13.02 -33.29
CA ALA A 108 -25.40 12.06 -33.69
C ALA A 108 -24.96 11.15 -34.85
N ALA A 109 -23.88 11.50 -35.56
CA ALA A 109 -23.29 10.72 -36.64
C ALA A 109 -22.37 9.56 -36.15
N LYS A 110 -22.82 8.71 -35.22
CA LYS A 110 -22.29 7.34 -34.99
C LYS A 110 -20.77 7.18 -34.73
N LYS A 111 -20.08 8.08 -34.02
CA LYS A 111 -18.60 8.06 -34.02
C LYS A 111 -17.88 7.26 -32.92
N GLY A 112 -18.57 6.56 -32.02
CA GLY A 112 -17.94 5.62 -31.06
C GLY A 112 -16.68 6.17 -30.38
N ASN A 113 -16.66 7.46 -30.06
CA ASN A 113 -15.47 8.10 -29.51
C ASN A 113 -15.44 7.87 -28.00
N ALA A 114 -14.28 7.49 -27.48
CA ALA A 114 -14.06 7.35 -26.05
C ALA A 114 -12.76 8.01 -25.65
N TRP A 115 -12.74 8.62 -24.48
CA TRP A 115 -11.51 8.94 -23.76
C TRP A 115 -11.45 8.00 -22.56
N LEU A 116 -10.30 7.38 -22.35
CA LEU A 116 -10.04 6.50 -21.22
C LEU A 116 -8.70 6.87 -20.62
N ALA A 117 -8.63 6.87 -19.30
CA ALA A 117 -7.44 7.16 -18.56
C ALA A 117 -7.39 6.33 -17.28
N VAL A 118 -6.21 6.31 -16.67
CA VAL A 118 -6.00 5.75 -15.34
C VAL A 118 -5.81 6.92 -14.39
N ALA A 119 -6.57 6.97 -13.30
CA ALA A 119 -6.47 7.99 -12.26
C ALA A 119 -5.87 7.37 -10.99
N ALA A 120 -4.75 7.89 -10.51
CA ALA A 120 -4.14 7.52 -9.24
C ALA A 120 -4.83 8.24 -8.07
N LYS A 121 -4.89 7.60 -6.90
CA LYS A 121 -5.30 8.26 -5.66
C LYS A 121 -4.32 9.36 -5.29
N THR A 122 -4.86 10.47 -4.84
CA THR A 122 -4.10 11.59 -4.26
C THR A 122 -4.27 11.67 -2.74
N ALA A 123 -5.34 11.10 -2.20
CA ALA A 123 -5.56 10.92 -0.76
C ALA A 123 -6.50 9.71 -0.51
N ALA A 124 -6.80 9.38 0.77
CA ALA A 124 -7.85 8.43 1.10
C ALA A 124 -9.13 8.85 0.39
N ASP A 125 -9.63 7.93 -0.43
CA ASP A 125 -10.85 8.05 -1.21
C ASP A 125 -10.93 9.25 -2.17
N LYS A 126 -9.78 9.87 -2.51
CA LYS A 126 -9.71 11.01 -3.43
C LYS A 126 -8.76 10.76 -4.59
N TYR A 127 -9.15 11.30 -5.75
CA TYR A 127 -8.40 11.25 -7.00
C TYR A 127 -8.15 12.68 -7.52
N GLY A 128 -7.92 13.65 -6.62
CA GLY A 128 -7.83 15.08 -6.93
C GLY A 128 -8.71 15.93 -6.01
N SER A 129 -8.82 17.22 -6.33
CA SER A 129 -9.62 18.20 -5.56
C SER A 129 -11.11 18.24 -5.95
N GLY A 130 -11.49 17.59 -7.05
CA GLY A 130 -12.85 17.56 -7.59
C GLY A 130 -13.50 16.18 -7.52
N THR A 131 -14.65 16.03 -8.19
CA THR A 131 -15.28 14.72 -8.36
C THR A 131 -14.52 13.90 -9.41
N ILE A 132 -14.70 12.59 -9.42
CA ILE A 132 -14.08 11.72 -10.44
C ILE A 132 -14.58 12.10 -11.85
N ALA A 133 -15.81 12.62 -11.95
CA ALA A 133 -16.40 13.16 -13.16
C ALA A 133 -15.64 14.37 -13.73
N ASP A 134 -14.93 15.13 -12.90
CA ASP A 134 -14.20 16.34 -13.30
C ASP A 134 -12.78 16.04 -13.80
N LEU A 135 -12.31 14.80 -13.66
CA LEU A 135 -10.96 14.43 -14.07
C LEU A 135 -10.78 14.53 -15.59
N THR A 136 -9.62 15.03 -16.00
CA THR A 136 -9.22 15.21 -17.40
C THR A 136 -7.77 14.75 -17.58
N GLU A 137 -7.30 14.72 -18.81
CA GLU A 137 -5.89 14.46 -19.14
C GLU A 137 -4.91 15.49 -18.55
N THR A 138 -5.39 16.67 -18.14
CA THR A 138 -4.57 17.71 -17.51
C THR A 138 -4.47 17.55 -16.00
N SER A 139 -5.31 16.71 -15.41
CA SER A 139 -5.25 16.41 -13.98
C SER A 139 -3.92 15.73 -13.66
N SER A 140 -3.20 16.29 -12.68
CA SER A 140 -1.91 15.80 -12.19
C SER A 140 -2.04 14.51 -11.37
N ASN A 141 -2.97 13.62 -11.69
CA ASN A 141 -3.11 12.27 -11.16
C ASN A 141 -3.67 11.32 -12.21
N VAL A 142 -3.75 11.77 -13.46
CA VAL A 142 -4.38 11.06 -14.56
C VAL A 142 -3.34 10.79 -15.64
N THR A 143 -3.34 9.56 -16.16
CA THR A 143 -2.59 9.17 -17.34
C THR A 143 -3.55 8.63 -18.39
N THR A 144 -3.76 9.39 -19.46
CA THR A 144 -4.57 8.97 -20.61
C THR A 144 -4.03 7.69 -21.25
N VAL A 145 -4.93 6.79 -21.64
CA VAL A 145 -4.62 5.66 -22.50
C VAL A 145 -4.28 6.18 -23.87
N ASN A 146 -3.04 5.95 -24.31
CA ASN A 146 -2.56 6.41 -25.60
C ASN A 146 -3.38 5.77 -26.74
N PRO A 147 -4.05 6.57 -27.59
CA PRO A 147 -4.87 6.04 -28.67
C PRO A 147 -4.12 5.19 -29.71
N ALA A 148 -2.80 5.38 -29.82
CA ALA A 148 -2.00 4.70 -30.83
C ALA A 148 -1.69 3.24 -30.47
N ASP A 149 -1.57 2.92 -29.19
CA ASP A 149 -1.15 1.59 -28.70
C ASP A 149 -2.07 0.99 -27.62
N GLY A 150 -3.07 1.75 -27.15
CA GLY A 150 -4.00 1.30 -26.11
C GLY A 150 -3.35 1.18 -24.73
N LYS A 151 -2.22 1.86 -24.47
CA LYS A 151 -1.47 1.71 -23.23
C LYS A 151 -1.51 2.95 -22.33
N SER A 152 -1.49 2.72 -21.03
CA SER A 152 -1.27 3.76 -20.00
C SER A 152 -0.28 3.25 -18.96
N LYS A 153 0.54 4.14 -18.42
CA LYS A 153 1.54 3.81 -17.40
C LYS A 153 1.40 4.68 -16.16
N GLN A 154 1.54 4.06 -14.99
CA GLN A 154 1.68 4.78 -13.72
C GLN A 154 2.85 4.21 -12.93
N GLU A 155 3.47 5.06 -12.12
CA GLU A 155 4.60 4.71 -11.27
C GLU A 155 4.30 5.11 -9.84
N PHE A 156 4.38 4.16 -8.93
CA PHE A 156 4.13 4.34 -7.50
C PHE A 156 5.38 3.99 -6.70
N TYR A 157 5.66 4.75 -5.66
CA TYR A 157 6.71 4.42 -4.69
C TYR A 157 6.02 4.23 -3.34
N LEU A 158 6.29 3.10 -2.68
CA LEU A 158 5.63 2.73 -1.44
C LEU A 158 6.66 2.52 -0.36
N ASP A 159 6.46 3.15 0.79
CA ASP A 159 7.37 3.01 1.91
C ASP A 159 7.38 1.56 2.42
N LYS A 160 8.46 1.18 3.10
CA LYS A 160 8.53 -0.10 3.80
C LYS A 160 7.54 -0.12 4.96
N GLY A 161 7.02 -1.30 5.29
CA GLY A 161 6.30 -1.44 6.54
C GLY A 161 7.25 -1.41 7.74
N THR A 162 6.76 -0.94 8.88
CA THR A 162 7.54 -0.77 10.11
C THR A 162 7.45 -1.96 11.07
N GLY A 163 6.58 -2.93 10.78
CA GLY A 163 6.41 -4.14 11.56
C GLY A 163 7.55 -5.16 11.37
N ASN A 164 7.74 -6.02 12.37
CA ASN A 164 8.63 -7.16 12.23
C ASN A 164 8.03 -8.18 11.25
N VAL A 165 8.88 -8.82 10.47
CA VAL A 165 8.49 -10.00 9.69
C VAL A 165 8.36 -11.18 10.64
N GLU A 166 7.18 -11.78 10.66
CA GLU A 166 6.86 -12.94 11.50
C GLU A 166 6.48 -14.11 10.61
N TYR A 167 6.84 -15.33 11.02
CA TYR A 167 6.29 -16.51 10.35
C TYR A 167 4.86 -16.72 10.82
N LYS A 168 3.98 -16.97 9.87
CA LYS A 168 2.55 -17.14 10.09
C LYS A 168 2.05 -18.43 9.46
N LEU A 169 1.06 -19.02 10.11
CA LEU A 169 0.36 -20.20 9.66
C LEU A 169 -0.69 -19.79 8.63
N GLN A 170 -0.68 -20.45 7.48
CA GLN A 170 -1.79 -20.44 6.54
C GLN A 170 -2.35 -21.85 6.44
N ILE A 171 -3.65 -21.96 6.67
CA ILE A 171 -4.48 -23.11 6.39
C ILE A 171 -5.26 -22.73 5.15
N ALA A 172 -5.16 -23.55 4.12
CA ALA A 172 -5.74 -23.21 2.82
C ALA A 172 -7.28 -23.16 2.92
N ASP A 173 -7.81 -21.94 2.89
CA ASP A 173 -9.22 -21.57 2.79
C ASP A 173 -9.29 -20.25 1.99
N THR A 174 -10.47 -19.64 1.83
CA THR A 174 -10.61 -18.27 1.33
C THR A 174 -9.78 -17.31 2.19
N ASP A 175 -9.18 -16.27 1.59
CA ASP A 175 -8.27 -15.29 2.22
C ASP A 175 -6.77 -15.65 2.27
N VAL A 176 -6.28 -16.38 1.26
CA VAL A 176 -4.83 -16.54 1.04
C VAL A 176 -4.19 -15.19 0.67
N PRO A 177 -3.21 -14.68 1.43
CA PRO A 177 -2.48 -13.45 1.07
C PRO A 177 -1.82 -13.57 -0.31
N SER A 178 -2.16 -12.68 -1.25
CA SER A 178 -1.63 -12.75 -2.63
C SER A 178 -0.17 -12.34 -2.75
N TYR A 179 0.40 -11.70 -1.72
CA TYR A 179 1.78 -11.23 -1.69
C TYR A 179 2.79 -12.26 -1.17
N ALA A 180 2.33 -13.39 -0.63
CA ALA A 180 3.16 -14.29 0.16
C ALA A 180 3.57 -15.55 -0.60
N GLU A 181 4.77 -16.06 -0.29
CA GLU A 181 5.21 -17.40 -0.68
C GLU A 181 4.90 -18.38 0.45
N PHE A 182 4.22 -19.48 0.11
CA PHE A 182 3.75 -20.46 1.08
C PHE A 182 4.54 -21.76 0.97
N TYR A 183 5.05 -22.25 2.09
CA TYR A 183 5.81 -23.49 2.18
C TYR A 183 5.03 -24.49 3.02
N GLU A 184 4.69 -25.64 2.43
CA GLU A 184 3.88 -26.66 3.10
C GLU A 184 4.58 -27.15 4.39
N LEU A 185 3.84 -27.16 5.50
CA LEU A 185 4.28 -27.68 6.79
C LEU A 185 3.80 -29.13 6.95
N THR A 186 4.75 -30.04 7.12
CA THR A 186 4.49 -31.44 7.48
C THR A 186 4.76 -31.63 8.97
N GLU A 187 3.74 -32.06 9.73
CA GLU A 187 3.87 -32.32 11.17
C GLU A 187 4.87 -33.47 11.40
N ASP A 188 5.86 -33.25 12.27
CA ASP A 188 6.82 -34.27 12.70
C ASP A 188 6.38 -34.85 14.06
N THR A 189 5.51 -35.85 13.99
CA THR A 189 4.96 -36.55 15.15
C THR A 189 5.99 -37.40 15.89
N THR A 190 7.22 -37.51 15.36
CA THR A 190 8.29 -38.24 16.05
C THR A 190 8.90 -37.44 17.19
N ILE A 191 8.78 -36.11 17.18
CA ILE A 191 9.29 -35.22 18.24
C ILE A 191 8.39 -35.30 19.48
N THR A 192 8.78 -36.10 20.46
CA THR A 192 8.00 -36.36 21.69
C THR A 192 8.74 -36.01 22.99
N ASP A 193 9.99 -35.56 22.88
CA ASP A 193 10.88 -35.25 24.00
C ASP A 193 12.08 -34.40 23.52
N ASP A 194 12.87 -33.87 24.46
CA ASP A 194 14.05 -33.05 24.19
C ASP A 194 15.10 -33.75 23.33
N THR A 195 15.28 -35.06 23.49
CA THR A 195 16.31 -35.82 22.76
C THR A 195 15.95 -35.93 21.28
N LYS A 196 14.67 -36.18 20.99
CA LYS A 196 14.15 -36.22 19.62
C LYS A 196 14.10 -34.84 18.98
N LEU A 197 13.73 -33.80 19.73
CA LEU A 197 13.80 -32.42 19.24
C LEU A 197 15.24 -32.03 18.87
N ALA A 198 16.22 -32.31 19.74
CA ALA A 198 17.63 -32.04 19.46
C ALA A 198 18.15 -32.84 18.24
N THR A 199 17.65 -34.05 18.02
CA THR A 199 17.98 -34.84 16.82
C THR A 199 17.40 -34.21 15.56
N ALA A 200 16.14 -33.78 15.61
CA ALA A 200 15.49 -33.10 14.49
C ALA A 200 16.17 -31.78 14.14
N LEU A 201 16.56 -30.98 15.14
CA LEU A 201 17.28 -29.71 14.96
C LEU A 201 18.68 -29.89 14.34
N LYS A 202 19.33 -31.04 14.48
CA LYS A 202 20.58 -31.32 13.76
C LYS A 202 20.35 -31.60 12.27
N ALA A 203 19.16 -32.07 11.91
CA ALA A 203 18.83 -32.38 10.53
C ALA A 203 18.44 -31.11 9.76
N SER A 204 17.55 -30.29 10.32
CA SER A 204 16.97 -29.13 9.67
C SER A 204 16.44 -28.11 10.68
N ASP A 205 15.99 -26.97 10.16
CA ASP A 205 15.11 -26.07 10.92
C ASP A 205 13.80 -26.77 11.29
N ILE A 206 13.22 -26.36 12.42
CA ILE A 206 11.93 -26.86 12.91
C ILE A 206 10.98 -25.69 13.14
N TYR A 207 9.77 -25.81 12.61
CA TYR A 207 8.72 -24.80 12.75
C TYR A 207 7.75 -25.25 13.83
N VAL A 208 7.39 -24.34 14.73
CA VAL A 208 6.65 -24.66 15.96
C VAL A 208 5.40 -23.80 16.02
N VAL A 209 4.25 -24.44 16.27
CA VAL A 209 2.96 -23.79 16.48
C VAL A 209 2.38 -24.29 17.79
N ALA A 210 1.79 -23.41 18.61
CA ALA A 210 1.05 -23.85 19.77
C ALA A 210 -0.12 -24.76 19.33
N SER A 211 -0.33 -25.88 20.02
CA SER A 211 -1.35 -26.86 19.62
C SER A 211 -2.75 -26.26 19.58
N ALA A 212 -3.03 -25.25 20.41
CA ALA A 212 -4.30 -24.52 20.42
C ALA A 212 -4.52 -23.66 19.15
N ASP A 213 -3.45 -23.26 18.47
CA ASP A 213 -3.48 -22.36 17.31
C ASP A 213 -3.21 -23.07 15.98
N ALA A 214 -2.96 -24.38 16.00
CA ALA A 214 -2.60 -25.17 14.82
C ALA A 214 -3.72 -25.27 13.76
N THR A 215 -4.91 -24.78 14.08
CA THR A 215 -6.07 -24.69 13.19
C THR A 215 -6.51 -23.23 12.95
N THR A 216 -5.67 -22.25 13.29
CA THR A 216 -6.01 -20.81 13.20
C THR A 216 -5.19 -20.13 12.12
N ASN A 217 -5.87 -19.55 11.11
CA ASN A 217 -5.22 -18.74 10.08
C ASN A 217 -4.54 -17.50 10.67
N GLY A 218 -3.31 -17.23 10.23
CA GLY A 218 -2.52 -16.09 10.68
C GLY A 218 -1.84 -16.29 12.05
N ALA A 219 -1.98 -17.45 12.69
CA ALA A 219 -1.30 -17.78 13.93
C ALA A 219 0.23 -17.71 13.79
N THR A 220 0.93 -17.31 14.85
CA THR A 220 2.39 -17.19 14.86
C THR A 220 3.03 -18.57 14.76
N VAL A 221 4.03 -18.69 13.89
CA VAL A 221 4.91 -19.84 13.76
C VAL A 221 6.29 -19.43 14.30
N SER A 222 6.83 -20.18 15.25
CA SER A 222 8.21 -19.98 15.71
C SER A 222 9.16 -20.83 14.89
N LYS A 223 10.29 -20.27 14.47
CA LYS A 223 11.36 -21.04 13.82
C LYS A 223 12.45 -21.35 14.85
N LEU A 224 12.74 -22.63 15.01
CA LEU A 224 13.92 -23.12 15.70
C LEU A 224 14.98 -23.44 14.64
N GLU A 225 16.08 -22.69 14.67
CA GLU A 225 17.16 -22.84 13.70
C GLU A 225 17.86 -24.19 13.86
N LYS A 226 18.33 -24.75 12.73
CA LYS A 226 19.20 -25.91 12.73
C LYS A 226 20.39 -25.70 13.67
N ASP A 227 20.77 -26.77 14.37
CA ASP A 227 21.87 -26.80 15.35
C ASP A 227 21.67 -25.88 16.57
N SER A 228 20.47 -25.32 16.77
CA SER A 228 20.12 -24.58 17.98
C SER A 228 19.76 -25.49 19.17
N THR A 229 19.70 -24.88 20.36
CA THR A 229 19.21 -25.53 21.58
C THR A 229 17.78 -25.07 21.88
N ALA A 230 16.86 -26.01 22.05
CA ALA A 230 15.47 -25.75 22.42
C ALA A 230 14.93 -26.83 23.37
N THR A 231 13.89 -26.49 24.13
CA THR A 231 13.19 -27.40 25.04
C THR A 231 11.86 -27.82 24.44
N TYR A 232 11.57 -29.12 24.49
CA TYR A 232 10.32 -29.70 24.09
C TYR A 232 9.19 -29.29 25.03
N ALA A 233 8.13 -28.75 24.45
CA ALA A 233 6.84 -28.56 25.10
C ALA A 233 5.78 -29.41 24.38
N GLY A 234 5.07 -30.26 25.14
CA GLY A 234 3.96 -31.09 24.63
C GLY A 234 2.70 -30.29 24.28
N THR A 235 2.67 -29.00 24.60
CA THR A 235 1.63 -28.05 24.19
C THR A 235 1.86 -27.49 22.78
N ASN A 236 2.92 -27.92 22.10
CA ASN A 236 3.28 -27.47 20.76
C ASN A 236 3.21 -28.60 19.74
N LYS A 237 2.98 -28.23 18.49
CA LYS A 237 3.21 -29.05 17.31
C LYS A 237 4.48 -28.61 16.61
N TYR A 238 5.22 -29.58 16.10
CA TYR A 238 6.51 -29.38 15.44
C TYR A 238 6.38 -29.80 13.98
N TYR A 239 6.95 -29.01 13.07
CA TYR A 239 6.79 -29.16 11.64
C TYR A 239 8.12 -29.03 10.91
N LYS A 240 8.20 -29.69 9.77
CA LYS A 240 9.19 -29.43 8.73
C LYS A 240 8.51 -28.66 7.60
N ALA A 241 9.18 -27.61 7.12
CA ALA A 241 8.72 -26.89 5.93
C ALA A 241 9.25 -27.56 4.65
N ALA A 242 8.44 -27.53 3.60
CA ALA A 242 8.91 -27.82 2.25
C ALA A 242 10.03 -26.85 1.85
N THR A 243 10.89 -27.27 0.92
CA THR A 243 11.98 -26.43 0.39
C THR A 243 11.53 -25.56 -0.78
N THR A 244 10.38 -25.85 -1.38
CA THR A 244 9.80 -25.13 -2.51
C THR A 244 8.44 -24.57 -2.15
N ALA A 245 8.19 -23.30 -2.49
CA ALA A 245 6.89 -22.69 -2.31
C ALA A 245 5.82 -23.32 -3.24
N SER A 246 4.57 -23.32 -2.80
CA SER A 246 3.44 -23.84 -3.56
C SER A 246 2.15 -23.04 -3.29
N VAL A 247 1.16 -23.20 -4.17
CA VAL A 247 -0.16 -22.62 -3.93
C VAL A 247 -0.84 -23.37 -2.77
N PRO A 248 -1.37 -22.67 -1.75
CA PRO A 248 -2.06 -23.33 -0.65
C PRO A 248 -3.22 -24.21 -1.12
N ALA A 249 -3.14 -25.50 -0.82
CA ALA A 249 -4.17 -26.49 -1.09
C ALA A 249 -4.93 -26.88 0.19
N ALA A 250 -6.25 -27.06 0.07
CA ALA A 250 -7.18 -27.34 1.17
C ALA A 250 -6.67 -28.43 2.13
N SER A 251 -6.95 -28.26 3.42
CA SER A 251 -6.59 -29.21 4.50
C SER A 251 -5.09 -29.41 4.72
N LYS A 252 -4.25 -28.52 4.20
CA LYS A 252 -2.81 -28.49 4.48
C LYS A 252 -2.43 -27.20 5.20
N ASN A 253 -1.36 -27.31 5.99
CA ASN A 253 -0.76 -26.19 6.69
C ASN A 253 0.43 -25.67 5.89
N TYR A 254 0.62 -24.36 5.89
CA TYR A 254 1.73 -23.69 5.26
C TYR A 254 2.31 -22.67 6.22
N VAL A 255 3.62 -22.46 6.13
CA VAL A 255 4.27 -21.30 6.70
C VAL A 255 4.47 -20.28 5.59
N TYR A 256 4.18 -19.03 5.91
CA TYR A 256 4.63 -17.90 5.12
C TYR A 256 5.24 -16.87 6.05
N ALA A 257 6.11 -16.03 5.51
CA ALA A 257 6.56 -14.86 6.24
C ALA A 257 5.55 -13.74 6.00
N GLY A 258 4.84 -13.35 7.06
CA GLY A 258 3.85 -12.28 7.05
C GLY A 258 4.40 -11.00 7.67
N GLN A 259 3.73 -9.90 7.36
CA GLN A 259 3.91 -8.62 8.05
C GLN A 259 2.51 -8.02 8.26
N THR A 260 2.19 -7.60 9.47
CA THR A 260 0.88 -7.01 9.81
C THR A 260 0.81 -5.54 9.43
N THR A 261 1.94 -4.84 9.50
CA THR A 261 2.01 -3.41 9.25
C THR A 261 2.34 -3.14 7.79
N VAL A 262 1.39 -2.52 7.09
CA VAL A 262 1.60 -1.96 5.75
C VAL A 262 2.53 -0.75 5.87
N GLY A 263 3.44 -0.60 4.92
CA GLY A 263 4.27 0.60 4.78
C GLY A 263 3.56 1.69 4.03
N GLY A 264 3.71 1.66 2.70
CA GLY A 264 2.97 2.52 1.79
C GLY A 264 1.76 1.82 1.16
N GLU A 265 0.70 2.59 0.96
CA GLU A 265 -0.45 2.23 0.13
C GLU A 265 -0.52 3.13 -1.10
N ALA A 266 -1.02 2.58 -2.20
CA ALA A 266 -1.44 3.35 -3.35
C ALA A 266 -2.72 2.75 -3.92
N GLY A 267 -3.39 3.49 -4.78
CA GLY A 267 -4.50 2.97 -5.54
C GLY A 267 -4.68 3.72 -6.83
N PHE A 268 -5.30 3.07 -7.80
CA PHE A 268 -5.72 3.72 -9.03
C PHE A 268 -7.04 3.15 -9.52
N ARG A 269 -7.68 3.82 -10.48
CA ARG A 269 -8.89 3.35 -11.16
C ARG A 269 -8.91 3.80 -12.61
N PHE A 270 -9.74 3.15 -13.41
CA PHE A 270 -10.03 3.63 -14.77
C PHE A 270 -11.13 4.67 -14.73
N VAL A 271 -10.93 5.75 -15.49
CA VAL A 271 -11.87 6.85 -15.67
C VAL A 271 -12.01 7.13 -17.15
N GLY A 272 -13.18 7.54 -17.61
CA GLY A 272 -13.36 7.83 -19.02
C GLY A 272 -14.63 8.58 -19.36
N LYS A 273 -14.68 9.11 -20.58
CA LYS A 273 -15.86 9.74 -21.19
C LYS A 273 -16.23 9.01 -22.46
N LEU A 274 -17.50 8.69 -22.61
CA LEU A 274 -18.05 8.00 -23.77
C LEU A 274 -18.99 8.93 -24.54
N SER A 275 -18.89 8.95 -25.86
CA SER A 275 -19.83 9.71 -26.70
C SER A 275 -21.24 9.12 -26.62
N THR A 276 -22.26 9.94 -26.44
CA THR A 276 -23.69 9.56 -26.42
C THR A 276 -24.24 9.16 -27.79
N GLY A 277 -23.56 9.52 -28.89
CA GLY A 277 -24.01 9.27 -30.26
C GLY A 277 -23.64 7.90 -30.86
N LYS A 278 -23.13 6.94 -30.08
CA LYS A 278 -22.74 5.61 -30.61
C LYS A 278 -23.98 4.81 -31.04
N SER A 279 -24.02 4.40 -32.31
CA SER A 279 -25.12 3.61 -32.87
C SER A 279 -25.20 2.24 -32.18
N GLY A 280 -26.35 1.92 -31.58
CA GLY A 280 -26.54 0.66 -30.85
C GLY A 280 -26.11 0.69 -29.38
N GLY A 281 -25.71 1.86 -28.86
CA GLY A 281 -25.28 2.03 -27.47
C GLY A 281 -23.86 1.53 -27.21
N TRP A 282 -23.41 1.67 -25.97
CA TRP A 282 -22.19 1.04 -25.49
C TRP A 282 -22.52 -0.35 -24.96
N THR A 283 -21.57 -1.27 -25.06
CA THR A 283 -21.74 -2.66 -24.68
C THR A 283 -20.42 -3.20 -24.15
N LYS A 284 -20.48 -4.35 -23.46
CA LYS A 284 -19.27 -5.07 -23.02
C LYS A 284 -18.30 -5.44 -24.16
N ASN A 285 -18.75 -5.44 -25.42
CA ASN A 285 -17.89 -5.77 -26.56
C ASN A 285 -17.07 -4.56 -27.04
N ASP A 286 -17.36 -3.35 -26.54
CA ASP A 286 -16.64 -2.12 -26.90
C ASP A 286 -15.30 -2.00 -26.15
N PHE A 287 -15.18 -2.67 -25.00
CA PHE A 287 -13.95 -2.81 -24.22
C PHE A 287 -13.75 -4.30 -23.91
N THR A 288 -13.08 -5.01 -24.82
CA THR A 288 -13.01 -6.48 -24.76
C THR A 288 -12.12 -6.99 -23.64
N SER A 289 -11.06 -6.24 -23.28
CA SER A 289 -10.23 -6.56 -22.12
C SER A 289 -9.40 -5.37 -21.65
N ILE A 290 -9.14 -5.33 -20.34
CA ILE A 290 -8.10 -4.50 -19.75
C ILE A 290 -7.14 -5.42 -19.01
N THR A 291 -5.86 -5.40 -19.37
CA THR A 291 -4.80 -6.16 -18.71
C THR A 291 -3.89 -5.19 -17.97
N ILE A 292 -3.62 -5.46 -16.70
CA ILE A 292 -2.72 -4.65 -15.88
C ILE A 292 -1.47 -5.49 -15.61
N ASN A 293 -0.33 -5.02 -16.12
CA ASN A 293 0.97 -5.61 -15.84
C ASN A 293 1.66 -4.81 -14.74
N TYR A 294 2.32 -5.51 -13.81
CA TYR A 294 3.06 -4.92 -12.70
C TYR A 294 4.54 -5.26 -12.84
N ASP A 295 5.39 -4.25 -12.72
CA ASP A 295 6.84 -4.38 -12.52
C ASP A 295 7.18 -3.81 -11.14
N ILE A 296 7.70 -4.66 -10.24
CA ILE A 296 7.88 -4.33 -8.83
C ILE A 296 9.34 -4.53 -8.45
N THR A 297 9.97 -3.46 -7.98
CA THR A 297 11.40 -3.46 -7.63
C THR A 297 11.61 -2.88 -6.24
N GLY A 298 12.54 -3.46 -5.48
CA GLY A 298 12.94 -2.94 -4.18
C GLY A 298 13.86 -1.72 -4.36
N VAL A 299 13.65 -0.69 -3.55
CA VAL A 299 14.42 0.56 -3.59
C VAL A 299 15.23 0.70 -2.30
N GLN A 300 16.50 1.06 -2.43
CA GLN A 300 17.31 1.38 -1.26
C GLN A 300 16.73 2.61 -0.53
N GLY A 301 16.60 2.56 0.80
CA GLY A 301 15.96 3.64 1.57
C GLY A 301 16.51 5.04 1.29
N SER A 302 17.83 5.20 1.17
CA SER A 302 18.45 6.50 0.83
C SER A 302 18.14 6.97 -0.59
N ALA A 303 17.96 6.05 -1.55
CA ALA A 303 17.55 6.38 -2.91
C ALA A 303 16.05 6.71 -2.95
N TYR A 304 15.24 5.99 -2.18
CA TYR A 304 13.81 6.25 -2.02
C TYR A 304 13.55 7.67 -1.52
N GLU A 305 14.26 8.14 -0.49
CA GLU A 305 14.13 9.52 0.02
C GLU A 305 14.36 10.59 -1.05
N LEU A 306 15.17 10.32 -2.08
CA LEU A 306 15.45 11.26 -3.17
C LEU A 306 14.37 11.27 -4.25
N VAL A 307 13.62 10.17 -4.40
CA VAL A 307 12.69 9.97 -5.54
C VAL A 307 11.24 9.88 -5.12
N LYS A 308 10.94 9.67 -3.84
CA LYS A 308 9.58 9.50 -3.30
C LYS A 308 8.66 10.69 -3.60
N ASP A 309 9.22 11.89 -3.68
CA ASP A 309 8.49 13.12 -4.00
C ASP A 309 8.59 13.50 -5.49
N SER A 310 9.38 12.76 -6.29
CA SER A 310 9.60 13.00 -7.72
C SER A 310 8.69 12.17 -8.63
N CYS A 311 7.83 11.33 -8.06
CA CYS A 311 6.96 10.47 -8.83
C CYS A 311 5.87 11.29 -9.49
N THR A 312 5.46 10.87 -10.70
CA THR A 312 4.23 11.39 -11.25
C THR A 312 3.10 11.08 -10.27
N TYR A 313 2.94 9.85 -9.72
CA TYR A 313 1.95 9.55 -8.67
C TYR A 313 2.44 8.49 -7.67
N GLY A 314 3.19 8.87 -6.63
CA GLY A 314 3.97 7.89 -5.86
C GLY A 314 4.14 8.12 -4.36
N LEU A 315 3.19 8.73 -3.67
CA LEU A 315 2.92 8.35 -2.28
C LEU A 315 1.53 8.81 -1.85
N TYR A 316 0.70 7.87 -1.38
CA TYR A 316 -0.19 8.20 -0.28
C TYR A 316 0.69 8.26 0.97
N LYS A 317 1.13 9.46 1.36
CA LYS A 317 1.48 9.65 2.75
C LYS A 317 0.17 9.91 3.47
N GLU A 318 -0.28 8.97 4.30
CA GLU A 318 -1.42 9.26 5.17
C GLU A 318 -1.13 10.57 5.89
N ALA A 319 -2.14 11.44 5.94
CA ALA A 319 -2.04 12.59 6.80
C ALA A 319 -1.89 12.05 8.23
N ALA A 320 -0.82 12.45 8.90
CA ALA A 320 -0.49 11.94 10.22
C ALA A 320 -0.29 13.11 11.17
N VAL A 321 -0.76 12.94 12.39
CA VAL A 321 -0.53 13.86 13.50
C VAL A 321 0.44 13.22 14.49
N SER A 322 1.38 14.02 14.96
CA SER A 322 2.30 13.64 16.03
C SER A 322 2.34 14.73 17.08
N PHE A 323 2.65 14.33 18.31
CA PHE A 323 2.82 15.22 19.44
C PHE A 323 4.21 15.02 20.05
N SER A 324 4.82 16.10 20.51
CA SER A 324 6.09 16.08 21.22
C SER A 324 5.90 16.49 22.68
N ALA A 325 6.76 16.00 23.57
CA ALA A 325 6.73 16.34 24.99
C ALA A 325 6.90 17.85 25.27
N ASP A 326 7.47 18.59 24.31
CA ASP A 326 7.65 20.05 24.39
C ASP A 326 6.39 20.84 23.97
N GLY A 327 5.27 20.15 23.67
CA GLY A 327 4.01 20.79 23.31
C GLY A 327 3.93 21.21 21.84
N VAL A 328 4.72 20.61 20.95
CA VAL A 328 4.60 20.82 19.50
C VAL A 328 3.79 19.70 18.87
N ILE A 329 2.72 20.08 18.17
CA ILE A 329 1.88 19.21 17.35
C ILE A 329 2.34 19.36 15.90
N THR A 330 2.61 18.25 15.24
CA THR A 330 3.06 18.25 13.84
C THR A 330 2.09 17.44 12.99
N LEU A 331 1.49 18.10 12.00
CA LEU A 331 0.72 17.47 10.93
C LEU A 331 1.65 17.25 9.74
N THR A 332 1.77 16.02 9.29
CA THR A 332 2.53 15.68 8.08
C THR A 332 1.58 15.20 7.00
N ASN A 333 1.91 15.55 5.76
CA ASN A 333 1.18 15.19 4.55
C ASN A 333 -0.28 15.66 4.58
N PHE A 334 -0.46 16.83 5.20
CA PHE A 334 -1.76 17.38 5.50
C PHE A 334 -2.07 18.61 4.65
N ASN A 335 -3.22 18.60 3.98
CA ASN A 335 -3.76 19.77 3.30
C ASN A 335 -4.60 20.58 4.30
N GLY A 336 -4.14 21.78 4.63
CA GLY A 336 -4.82 22.70 5.57
C GLY A 336 -6.27 23.02 5.20
N ALA A 337 -6.66 22.90 3.92
CA ALA A 337 -8.06 23.08 3.51
C ALA A 337 -9.01 22.02 4.09
N ASN A 338 -8.50 20.85 4.51
CA ASN A 338 -9.32 19.79 5.13
C ASN A 338 -9.45 19.94 6.65
N TYR A 339 -8.76 20.90 7.28
CA TYR A 339 -8.78 21.11 8.72
C TYR A 339 -10.14 21.63 9.20
N ALA A 340 -10.66 21.04 10.29
CA ALA A 340 -11.85 21.53 10.98
C ALA A 340 -11.55 21.96 12.43
N SER A 341 -10.93 21.10 13.24
CA SER A 341 -10.55 21.44 14.62
C SER A 341 -9.45 20.53 15.18
N LEU A 342 -8.91 20.94 16.33
CA LEU A 342 -7.86 20.25 17.07
C LEU A 342 -8.28 20.05 18.52
N SER A 343 -8.01 18.88 19.09
CA SER A 343 -8.28 18.59 20.50
C SER A 343 -7.13 17.81 21.17
N ILE A 344 -7.04 17.98 22.48
CA ILE A 344 -6.12 17.28 23.37
C ILE A 344 -6.93 16.38 24.31
N ASN A 345 -6.57 15.11 24.38
CA ASN A 345 -7.02 14.18 25.42
C ASN A 345 -5.89 13.95 26.41
N ASP A 346 -6.17 14.11 27.70
CA ASP A 346 -5.18 13.97 28.78
C ASP A 346 -5.26 12.64 29.54
N GLY A 347 -6.03 11.68 29.00
CA GLY A 347 -6.39 10.42 29.62
C GLY A 347 -7.68 10.48 30.44
N THR A 348 -8.26 11.67 30.65
CA THR A 348 -9.53 11.86 31.38
C THR A 348 -10.62 12.51 30.55
N ASP A 349 -10.31 13.64 29.90
CA ASP A 349 -11.28 14.43 29.15
C ASP A 349 -10.70 14.90 27.80
N ASP A 350 -11.58 15.18 26.84
CA ASP A 350 -11.25 15.80 25.56
C ASP A 350 -11.43 17.32 25.61
N TYR A 351 -10.37 18.05 25.30
CA TYR A 351 -10.34 19.50 25.28
C TYR A 351 -10.13 20.00 23.86
N THR A 352 -11.14 20.66 23.28
CA THR A 352 -10.99 21.31 21.97
C THR A 352 -10.18 22.60 22.14
N LEU A 353 -9.12 22.74 21.35
CA LEU A 353 -8.30 23.94 21.29
C LEU A 353 -8.96 24.97 20.38
N ASN A 354 -9.00 26.22 20.83
CA ASN A 354 -9.31 27.36 19.99
C ASN A 354 -8.02 27.84 19.33
N ASP A 355 -7.72 27.31 18.15
CA ASP A 355 -6.48 27.60 17.42
C ASP A 355 -6.40 29.01 16.83
N ALA A 356 -7.45 29.82 16.97
CA ALA A 356 -7.43 31.26 16.73
C ALA A 356 -7.02 32.06 17.98
N ASP A 357 -6.95 31.43 19.16
CA ASP A 357 -6.53 32.05 20.41
C ASP A 357 -5.04 31.77 20.70
N PRO A 358 -4.17 32.79 20.71
CA PRO A 358 -2.75 32.62 21.06
C PRO A 358 -2.51 32.02 22.46
N ALA A 359 -3.51 32.06 23.36
CA ALA A 359 -3.43 31.40 24.65
C ALA A 359 -3.42 29.86 24.54
N ASP A 360 -4.06 29.32 23.49
CA ASP A 360 -4.10 27.89 23.20
C ASP A 360 -2.90 27.44 22.37
N GLY A 361 -2.44 28.30 21.46
CA GLY A 361 -1.17 28.11 20.75
C GLY A 361 -1.10 28.90 19.45
N GLU A 362 -0.04 28.64 18.68
CA GLU A 362 0.21 29.31 17.41
C GLU A 362 0.57 28.32 16.31
N TRP A 363 -0.05 28.53 15.15
CA TRP A 363 0.25 27.80 13.93
C TRP A 363 1.43 28.43 13.19
N VAL A 364 2.37 27.59 12.78
CA VAL A 364 3.35 27.92 11.75
C VAL A 364 2.91 27.22 10.47
N TRP A 365 2.26 27.98 9.59
CA TRP A 365 1.81 27.55 8.26
C TRP A 365 2.61 28.31 7.20
N ASP A 366 3.16 27.60 6.22
CA ASP A 366 3.49 28.20 4.94
C ASP A 366 2.25 28.09 4.04
N SER A 367 1.67 29.24 3.69
CA SER A 367 0.47 29.32 2.85
C SER A 367 0.75 29.03 1.37
N ASP A 368 2.01 29.13 0.94
CA ASP A 368 2.42 28.97 -0.46
C ASP A 368 3.17 27.66 -0.73
N ASP A 369 3.46 26.89 0.31
CA ASP A 369 4.21 25.66 0.18
C ASP A 369 3.31 24.43 0.32
N SER A 370 3.26 23.67 -0.78
CA SER A 370 2.80 22.28 -0.80
C SER A 370 3.69 21.35 0.04
N SER A 371 4.71 21.89 0.73
CA SER A 371 5.42 21.18 1.79
C SER A 371 4.45 20.69 2.86
N SER A 372 4.57 19.39 3.03
CA SER A 372 3.62 18.51 3.68
C SER A 372 3.52 18.71 5.20
N VAL A 373 4.32 19.57 5.83
CA VAL A 373 4.41 19.67 7.28
C VAL A 373 3.80 20.97 7.79
N LYS A 374 2.92 20.89 8.79
CA LYS A 374 2.30 22.02 9.49
C LYS A 374 2.48 21.81 10.99
N THR A 375 2.88 22.85 11.73
CA THR A 375 3.15 22.72 13.17
C THR A 375 2.33 23.70 14.00
N PHE A 376 1.68 23.19 15.04
CA PHE A 376 1.03 24.00 16.08
C PHE A 376 1.84 23.90 17.36
N THR A 377 2.24 25.03 17.93
CA THR A 377 2.96 25.08 19.20
C THR A 377 1.99 25.50 20.29
N LEU A 378 1.82 24.67 21.32
CA LEU A 378 0.92 24.96 22.42
C LEU A 378 1.34 26.21 23.19
N GLY A 379 0.35 27.01 23.58
CA GLY A 379 0.52 28.17 24.43
C GLY A 379 1.01 27.80 25.83
N SER A 380 1.51 28.79 26.58
CA SER A 380 2.12 28.58 27.91
C SER A 380 1.18 27.92 28.94
N ASN A 381 -0.13 28.14 28.81
CA ASN A 381 -1.13 27.55 29.69
C ASN A 381 -1.19 26.03 29.50
N TRP A 382 -1.18 25.58 28.24
CA TRP A 382 -1.22 24.18 27.89
C TRP A 382 0.09 23.48 28.18
N THR A 383 1.24 24.07 27.84
CA THR A 383 2.55 23.46 28.12
C THR A 383 2.78 23.25 29.62
N SER A 384 2.22 24.10 30.48
CA SER A 384 2.22 23.90 31.94
C SER A 384 1.22 22.81 32.38
N TYR A 385 0.05 22.76 31.76
CA TYR A 385 -1.03 21.82 32.11
C TYR A 385 -0.70 20.36 31.79
N ILE A 386 0.01 20.11 30.67
CA ILE A 386 0.31 18.76 30.19
C ILE A 386 1.41 18.04 30.98
N LEU A 387 2.18 18.75 31.82
CA LEU A 387 3.29 18.16 32.57
C LEU A 387 2.82 17.01 33.47
N GLY A 388 3.50 15.87 33.37
CA GLY A 388 3.17 14.66 34.13
C GLY A 388 1.96 13.88 33.60
N LYS A 389 1.39 14.27 32.45
CA LYS A 389 0.25 13.58 31.83
C LYS A 389 0.66 12.78 30.59
N THR A 390 -0.20 11.85 30.19
CA THR A 390 -0.11 11.19 28.89
C THR A 390 -1.09 11.87 27.94
N ILE A 391 -0.58 12.43 26.86
CA ILE A 391 -1.35 13.25 25.94
C ILE A 391 -1.56 12.51 24.62
N THR A 392 -2.81 12.54 24.14
CA THR A 392 -3.18 12.18 22.77
C THR A 392 -3.76 13.42 22.09
N VAL A 393 -3.39 13.64 20.84
CA VAL A 393 -3.89 14.76 20.03
C VAL A 393 -4.78 14.22 18.93
N THR A 394 -5.96 14.82 18.77
CA THR A 394 -6.93 14.47 17.73
C THR A 394 -7.17 15.66 16.82
N VAL A 395 -7.10 15.44 15.51
CA VAL A 395 -7.43 16.42 14.48
C VAL A 395 -8.72 15.99 13.80
N ASN A 396 -9.74 16.83 13.84
CA ASN A 396 -11.00 16.62 13.14
C ASN A 396 -10.94 17.25 11.76
N LEU A 397 -11.46 16.54 10.77
CA LEU A 397 -11.46 16.96 9.36
C LEU A 397 -12.85 17.43 8.92
N GLN A 398 -12.90 18.30 7.90
CA GLN A 398 -14.15 18.85 7.38
C GLN A 398 -15.13 17.80 6.83
N ASN A 399 -14.62 16.62 6.45
CA ASN A 399 -15.42 15.49 6.00
C ASN A 399 -15.96 14.62 7.17
N GLY A 400 -15.70 14.99 8.42
CA GLY A 400 -16.16 14.28 9.62
C GLY A 400 -15.28 13.12 10.09
N THR A 401 -14.14 12.86 9.45
CA THR A 401 -13.17 11.85 9.93
C THR A 401 -12.11 12.48 10.84
N THR A 402 -11.32 11.66 11.54
CA THR A 402 -10.30 12.12 12.49
C THR A 402 -8.92 11.50 12.25
N MET A 403 -7.87 12.17 12.74
CA MET A 403 -6.50 11.65 12.84
C MET A 403 -6.03 11.77 14.29
N GLU A 404 -5.33 10.76 14.80
CA GLU A 404 -4.88 10.74 16.20
C GLU A 404 -3.38 10.47 16.32
N SER A 405 -2.75 11.11 17.30
CA SER A 405 -1.34 10.86 17.61
C SER A 405 -1.20 9.60 18.45
N THR A 406 -0.01 8.99 18.44
CA THR A 406 0.34 8.06 19.51
C THR A 406 0.34 8.77 20.86
N PRO A 407 -0.11 8.14 21.96
CA PRO A 407 -0.05 8.75 23.29
C PRO A 407 1.40 9.06 23.70
N VAL A 408 1.62 10.26 24.27
CA VAL A 408 2.96 10.73 24.69
C VAL A 408 2.95 11.07 26.17
N ALA A 409 3.81 10.43 26.95
CA ALA A 409 4.03 10.79 28.34
C ALA A 409 4.92 12.04 28.44
N VAL A 410 4.39 13.10 29.03
CA VAL A 410 5.12 14.36 29.24
C VAL A 410 5.79 14.34 30.62
N PRO A 411 7.11 14.55 30.72
CA PRO A 411 7.81 14.57 32.00
C PRO A 411 7.29 15.65 32.96
N THR A 412 7.31 15.37 34.26
CA THR A 412 7.25 16.43 35.29
C THR A 412 8.65 17.04 35.36
N ASN A 413 8.82 18.29 34.92
CA ASN A 413 10.12 18.98 35.00
C ASN A 413 10.76 18.95 36.39
#